data_AF-A0A0G3XDQ4-F1
#
_entry.id   AF-A0A0G3XDQ4-F1
#
_cell.length_a   1.000
_cell.length_b   1.000
_cell.length_c   1.000
_cell.angle_alpha   90.00
_cell.angle_beta   90.00
_cell.angle_gamma   90.00
#
_symmetry.space_group_name_H-M   'P 1'
#
loop_
_entity.id
_entity.type
_entity.pdbx_description
1 polymer ?
#
loop_
_entity_poly.entity_id
_entity_poly.type
_entity_poly.pdbx_seq_one_letter_code
_entity_poly.pdbx_strand_id
1 'polypeptide(L)' 'MNLNQLLHNHQLAQLNAQHAQSCNDRETYFDLVGHYAKRITEWRRANALSVAGWPQDERSAL' A
#
# COMPACT_ATOMS: atom_id res chain seq x y z
N MET A 1 8.67 8.61 6.68
CA MET A 1 7.24 8.95 6.48
C MET A 1 6.49 8.66 7.77
N ASN A 2 5.54 9.51 8.12
CA ASN A 2 4.58 9.21 9.18
C ASN A 2 3.41 8.36 8.62
N LEU A 3 2.55 7.85 9.51
CA LEU A 3 1.43 7.00 9.10
C LEU A 3 0.48 7.70 8.11
N ASN A 4 0.20 8.99 8.29
CA ASN A 4 -0.71 9.73 7.40
C ASN A 4 -0.15 9.82 5.97
N GLN A 5 1.17 10.05 5.83
CA GLN A 5 1.83 10.05 4.53
C GLN A 5 1.77 8.67 3.86
N LEU A 6 1.94 7.59 4.64
CA LEU A 6 1.84 6.22 4.12
C LEU A 6 0.42 5.91 3.63
N LEU A 7 -0.60 6.30 4.39
CA LEU A 7 -2.00 6.11 4.02
C LEU A 7 -2.39 6.91 2.78
N HIS A 8 -1.99 8.18 2.73
CA HIS A 8 -2.24 9.03 1.57
C HIS A 8 -1.65 8.41 0.30
N ASN A 9 -0.39 7.97 0.35
CA ASN A 9 0.26 7.37 -0.80
C ASN A 9 -0.35 6.02 -1.20
N HIS A 10 -0.77 5.21 -0.22
CA HIS A 10 -1.50 3.98 -0.49
C HIS A 10 -2.80 4.26 -1.25
N GLN A 11 -3.60 5.22 -0.79
CA GLN A 11 -4.84 5.63 -1.45
C GLN A 11 -4.58 6.20 -2.86
N LEU A 12 -3.54 7.02 -3.00
CA LEU A 12 -3.16 7.59 -4.30
C LEU A 12 -2.74 6.49 -5.29
N ALA A 13 -1.95 5.50 -4.84
CA ALA A 13 -1.57 4.36 -5.66
C ALA A 13 -2.80 3.53 -6.09
N GLN A 14 -3.78 3.33 -5.19
CA GLN A 14 -5.02 2.64 -5.54
C GLN A 14 -5.82 3.39 -6.61
N LEU A 15 -5.96 4.71 -6.47
CA LEU A 15 -6.65 5.55 -7.47
C LEU A 15 -5.92 5.50 -8.81
N ASN A 16 -4.60 5.62 -8.81
CA ASN A 16 -3.82 5.58 -10.04
C ASN A 16 -3.87 4.21 -10.72
N ALA A 17 -3.87 3.11 -9.97
CA ALA A 17 -4.04 1.76 -10.53
C ALA A 17 -5.41 1.60 -11.23
N GLN A 18 -6.47 2.19 -10.66
CA GLN A 18 -7.81 2.19 -11.24
C GLN A 18 -7.91 3.05 -12.50
N HIS A 19 -7.22 4.20 -12.53
CA HIS A 19 -7.24 5.15 -13.64
C HIS A 19 -6.12 4.93 -14.68
N ALA A 20 -5.26 3.94 -14.49
CA ALA A 20 -4.16 3.62 -15.38
C ALA A 20 -4.66 3.33 -16.80
N GLN A 21 -4.12 4.07 -17.78
CA GLN A 21 -4.49 3.93 -19.19
C GLN A 21 -3.70 2.85 -19.92
N SER A 22 -2.61 2.35 -19.33
CA SER A 22 -1.80 1.27 -19.87
C SER A 22 -1.65 0.12 -18.88
N CYS A 23 -1.36 -1.08 -19.39
CA CYS A 23 -1.06 -2.24 -18.54
C CYS A 23 0.19 -2.02 -17.69
N ASN A 24 1.22 -1.37 -18.24
CA ASN A 24 2.46 -1.08 -17.54
C ASN A 24 2.26 -0.11 -16.37
N ASP A 25 1.45 0.94 -16.57
CA ASP A 25 1.12 1.87 -15.49
C ASP A 25 0.30 1.15 -14.41
N ARG A 26 -0.64 0.30 -14.81
CA ARG A 26 -1.45 -0.49 -13.86
C ARG A 26 -0.57 -1.40 -13.00
N GLU A 27 0.39 -2.09 -13.60
CA GLU A 27 1.35 -2.94 -12.88
C GLU A 27 2.21 -2.11 -11.92
N THR A 28 2.74 -0.98 -12.39
CA THR A 28 3.53 -0.06 -11.56
C THR A 28 2.75 0.42 -10.34
N TYR A 29 1.49 0.85 -10.53
CA TYR A 29 0.66 1.32 -9.43
C TYR A 29 0.20 0.17 -8.51
N PHE A 30 -0.06 -1.01 -9.05
CA PHE A 30 -0.32 -2.21 -8.25
C PHE A 30 0.85 -2.53 -7.31
N ASP A 31 2.09 -2.43 -7.82
CA ASP A 31 3.28 -2.62 -7.00
C ASP A 31 3.42 -1.57 -5.91
N LEU A 32 3.05 -0.32 -6.21
CA LEU A 32 3.03 0.77 -5.23
C LEU A 32 1.96 0.56 -4.14
N VAL A 33 0.78 0.03 -4.50
CA VAL A 33 -0.26 -0.34 -3.50
C VAL A 33 0.31 -1.32 -2.50
N GLY A 34 0.89 -2.43 -2.97
CA GLY A 34 1.51 -3.43 -2.10
C GLY A 34 2.67 -2.87 -1.29
N HIS A 35 3.53 -2.05 -1.92
CA HIS A 35 4.65 -1.38 -1.24
C HIS A 35 4.18 -0.55 -0.05
N TYR A 36 3.19 0.34 -0.23
CA TYR A 36 2.71 1.17 0.86
C TYR A 36 1.96 0.37 1.93
N ALA A 37 1.22 -0.69 1.54
CA ALA A 37 0.57 -1.58 2.50
C ALA A 37 1.58 -2.30 3.41
N LYS A 38 2.70 -2.76 2.85
CA LYS A 38 3.83 -3.31 3.63
C LYS A 38 4.40 -2.28 4.59
N ARG A 39 4.65 -1.05 4.14
CA ARG A 39 5.20 0.03 4.98
C ARG A 39 4.24 0.43 6.11
N ILE A 40 2.92 0.43 5.86
CA ILE A 40 1.90 0.64 6.91
C ILE A 40 1.98 -0.48 7.95
N THR A 41 2.05 -1.74 7.51
CA THR A 41 2.17 -2.90 8.39
C THR A 41 3.44 -2.83 9.25
N GLU A 42 4.60 -2.53 8.65
CA GLU A 42 5.87 -2.32 9.35
C GLU A 42 5.77 -1.20 10.38
N TRP A 43 5.20 -0.05 10.00
CA TRP A 43 5.03 1.09 10.92
C TRP A 43 4.16 0.70 12.13
N ARG A 44 3.05 -0.02 11.91
CA ARG A 44 2.17 -0.46 13.00
C ARG A 44 2.86 -1.44 13.93
N ARG A 45 3.57 -2.44 13.37
CA ARG A 45 4.37 -3.40 14.15
C ARG A 45 5.44 -2.71 15.00
N ALA A 46 6.14 -1.74 14.43
CA ALA A 46 7.16 -0.95 15.15
C ALA A 46 6.57 -0.13 16.32
N ASN A 47 5.27 0.17 16.28
CA ASN A 47 4.53 0.88 17.34
C ASN A 47 3.69 -0.05 18.22
N ALA A 48 3.90 -1.38 18.14
CA ALA A 48 3.14 -2.39 18.87
C ALA A 48 1.60 -2.30 18.66
N LEU A 49 1.18 -1.83 17.49
CA LEU A 49 -0.23 -1.73 17.11
C LEU A 49 -0.66 -2.95 16.30
N SER A 50 -1.89 -3.41 16.52
CA SER A 50 -2.50 -4.51 15.75
C SER A 50 -2.57 -4.16 14.25
N VAL A 51 -2.28 -5.12 13.37
CA VAL A 51 -2.38 -4.97 11.91
C VAL A 51 -3.75 -5.39 11.36
N ALA A 52 -4.66 -5.85 12.22
CA ALA A 52 -6.00 -6.30 11.81
C ALA A 52 -6.83 -5.14 11.25
N GLY A 53 -7.43 -5.34 10.08
CA GLY A 53 -8.25 -4.33 9.40
C GLY A 53 -7.45 -3.22 8.71
N TRP A 54 -6.12 -3.33 8.64
CA TRP A 54 -5.26 -2.39 7.91
C TRP A 54 -4.78 -2.99 6.59
N PRO A 55 -4.45 -2.15 5.59
CA PRO A 55 -3.91 -2.62 4.33
C PRO A 55 -2.69 -3.52 4.54
N GLN A 56 -2.67 -4.65 3.84
CA GLN A 56 -1.55 -5.59 3.82
C GLN A 56 -1.08 -5.80 2.39
N ASP A 57 0.21 -6.07 2.23
CA ASP A 57 0.73 -6.46 0.93
C ASP A 57 0.29 -7.92 0.66
N GLU A 58 -0.81 -8.08 -0.08
CA GLU A 58 -1.38 -9.39 -0.40
C GLU A 58 -0.42 -10.27 -1.21
N ARG A 59 0.60 -9.68 -1.85
CA ARG A 59 1.68 -10.44 -2.52
C ARG A 59 2.58 -11.19 -1.55
N SER A 60 2.61 -10.80 -0.27
CA SER A 60 3.40 -11.49 0.75
C SER A 60 2.73 -12.78 1.24
N ALA A 61 1.51 -13.08 0.80
CA ALA A 61 0.75 -14.28 1.17
C ALA A 61 0.74 -15.37 0.08
N LEU A 62 1.38 -15.11 -1.07
CA LEU A 62 1.62 -16.05 -2.17
C LEU A 62 3.04 -16.61 -2.09
#